data_AF-A0AAD7WJ02-F1
#
_entry.id   AF-A0AAD7WJ02-F1
#
_cell.length_a   1.000
_cell.length_b   1.000
_cell.length_c   1.000
_cell.angle_alpha   90.00
_cell.angle_beta   90.00
_cell.angle_gamma   90.00
#
_symmetry.space_group_name_H-M   'P 1'
#
loop_
_entity.id
_entity.type
_entity.pdbx_description
1 polymer ?
#
loop_
_entity_poly.entity_id
_entity_poly.type
_entity_poly.pdbx_seq_one_letter_code
_entity_poly.pdbx_strand_id
1 'polypeptide(L)'
;MEPFAELVRRDPGVDGVRLPGAAGEVLKIQQYADDTTLFVSSVRSLGRIRALTDLFGAGTGSRVNMAKSSVLFCGSWTEDIGDSGGFAVCEGGLQILGVRFWARGCAAQNWEARLALVRSRLGMWSRRQLSLTGKVVVVRSVLLPLLLHLAYVFPVPARAKLALTRAVFRFLWGGRYEYVSRELMYAPVVAGGGVS
;
A
#
# COMPACT_ATOMS: atom_id res chain seq x y z
N MET A 1 24.63 -2.06 -4.68
CA MET A 1 23.77 -0.86 -4.73
C MET A 1 23.67 -0.45 -6.19
N GLU A 2 22.47 -0.22 -6.71
CA GLU A 2 22.24 0.02 -8.14
C GLU A 2 22.79 1.42 -8.56
N PRO A 3 23.49 1.56 -9.70
CA PRO A 3 24.26 2.77 -10.00
C PRO A 3 23.38 4.02 -10.24
N PHE A 4 22.16 3.87 -10.76
CA PHE A 4 21.25 5.00 -10.95
C PHE A 4 20.77 5.58 -9.61
N ALA A 5 20.42 4.73 -8.65
CA ALA A 5 20.06 5.21 -7.32
C ALA A 5 21.17 6.00 -6.64
N GLU A 6 22.42 5.58 -6.80
CA GLU A 6 23.55 6.32 -6.22
C GLU A 6 23.76 7.67 -6.92
N LEU A 7 23.58 7.72 -8.25
CA LEU A 7 23.62 8.96 -9.02
C LEU A 7 22.59 9.97 -8.50
N VAL A 8 21.33 9.54 -8.30
CA VAL A 8 20.26 10.39 -7.77
C VAL A 8 20.53 10.82 -6.32
N ARG A 9 21.02 9.90 -5.47
CA ARG A 9 21.30 10.22 -4.06
C ARG A 9 22.36 11.30 -3.93
N ARG A 10 23.44 11.20 -4.70
CA ARG A 10 24.59 12.13 -4.67
C ARG A 10 24.35 13.44 -5.40
N ASP A 11 23.37 13.53 -6.30
CA ASP A 11 23.15 14.75 -7.07
C ASP A 11 22.61 15.89 -6.16
N PRO A 12 23.31 17.03 -6.08
CA PRO A 12 22.89 18.17 -5.26
C PRO A 12 21.73 18.95 -5.89
N GLY A 13 21.42 18.73 -7.17
CA GLY A 13 20.30 19.33 -7.87
C GLY A 13 18.99 18.56 -7.71
N VAL A 14 18.99 17.46 -6.93
CA VAL A 14 17.80 16.69 -6.56
C VAL A 14 17.52 16.89 -5.08
N ASP A 15 16.47 17.65 -4.78
CA ASP A 15 15.97 17.87 -3.43
C ASP A 15 14.98 16.75 -3.07
N GLY A 16 15.26 16.01 -2.00
CA GLY A 16 14.40 14.93 -1.52
C GLY A 16 13.41 15.36 -0.45
N VAL A 17 12.56 14.42 -0.02
CA VAL A 17 11.57 14.66 1.04
C VAL A 17 12.14 14.26 2.40
N ARG A 18 11.99 15.11 3.41
CA ARG A 18 12.35 14.79 4.80
C ARG A 18 11.33 13.84 5.40
N LEU A 19 11.80 12.73 5.95
CA LEU A 19 10.93 11.73 6.57
C LEU A 19 10.60 12.12 8.02
N PRO A 20 9.31 12.19 8.40
CA PRO A 20 8.93 12.41 9.79
C PRO A 20 9.44 11.28 10.68
N GLY A 21 10.08 11.62 11.80
CA GLY A 21 10.56 10.63 12.79
C GLY A 21 11.86 9.90 12.41
N ALA A 22 12.44 10.16 11.23
CA ALA A 22 13.67 9.52 10.77
C ALA A 22 14.94 10.34 11.08
N ALA A 23 14.98 11.04 12.23
CA ALA A 23 16.13 11.85 12.66
C ALA A 23 16.71 12.82 11.60
N GLY A 24 15.87 13.33 10.70
CA GLY A 24 16.28 14.26 9.64
C GLY A 24 16.71 13.60 8.32
N GLU A 25 16.54 12.29 8.16
CA GLU A 25 16.83 11.58 6.91
C GLU A 25 16.01 12.13 5.74
N VAL A 26 16.67 12.29 4.59
CA VAL A 26 16.09 12.77 3.33
C VAL A 26 15.98 11.61 2.36
N LEU A 27 14.75 11.29 1.98
CA LEU A 27 14.46 10.27 0.98
C LEU A 27 14.40 10.93 -0.41
N LYS A 28 15.26 10.47 -1.32
CA LYS A 28 15.24 10.86 -2.74
C LYS A 28 14.72 9.76 -3.66
N ILE A 29 15.09 8.51 -3.38
CA ILE A 29 14.81 7.36 -4.24
C ILE A 29 14.59 6.09 -3.44
N GLN A 30 13.60 5.30 -3.87
CA GLN A 30 13.34 3.95 -3.42
C GLN A 30 13.21 3.03 -4.62
N GLN A 31 13.83 1.85 -4.56
CA GLN A 31 13.79 0.85 -5.62
C GLN A 31 13.37 -0.50 -5.07
N TYR A 32 12.55 -1.20 -5.86
CA TYR A 32 12.14 -2.55 -5.56
C TYR A 32 12.01 -3.34 -6.88
N ALA A 33 12.89 -4.32 -7.08
CA ALA A 33 13.06 -4.99 -8.37
C ALA A 33 13.22 -3.95 -9.50
N ASP A 34 12.30 -3.95 -10.47
CA ASP A 34 12.33 -3.05 -11.63
C ASP A 34 11.61 -1.71 -11.35
N ASP A 35 10.82 -1.63 -10.27
CA ASP A 35 10.06 -0.43 -9.93
C ASP A 35 10.95 0.57 -9.18
N THR A 36 11.06 1.78 -9.74
CA THR A 36 11.79 2.90 -9.14
C THR A 36 10.82 4.02 -8.79
N THR A 37 10.82 4.46 -7.54
CA THR A 37 10.03 5.60 -7.05
C THR A 37 10.95 6.71 -6.58
N LEU A 38 10.69 7.93 -7.02
CA LEU A 38 11.45 9.12 -6.68
C LEU A 38 10.60 10.05 -5.80
N PHE A 39 11.22 10.60 -4.77
CA PHE A 39 10.59 11.53 -3.84
C PHE A 39 11.32 12.85 -3.94
N VAL A 40 10.63 13.88 -4.42
CA VAL A 40 11.22 15.20 -4.63
C VAL A 40 10.41 16.32 -4.00
N SER A 41 11.13 17.34 -3.55
CA SER A 41 10.55 18.53 -2.91
C SER A 41 10.68 19.82 -3.74
N SER A 42 11.10 19.72 -5.01
CA SER A 42 11.11 20.87 -5.94
C SER A 42 10.82 20.45 -7.38
N VAL A 43 10.14 21.32 -8.13
CA VAL A 43 9.88 21.14 -9.57
C VAL A 43 11.19 21.10 -10.38
N ARG A 44 12.20 21.88 -9.97
CA ARG A 44 13.55 21.84 -10.53
C ARG A 44 14.16 20.43 -10.48
N SER A 45 13.89 19.69 -9.40
CA SER A 45 14.38 18.32 -9.24
C SER A 45 13.79 17.37 -10.29
N LEU A 46 12.57 17.61 -10.79
CA LEU A 46 11.97 16.80 -11.86
C LEU A 46 12.76 16.93 -13.16
N GLY A 47 13.10 18.16 -13.57
CA GLY A 47 13.97 18.40 -14.73
C GLY A 47 15.36 17.79 -14.55
N ARG A 48 15.93 17.84 -13.33
CA ARG A 48 17.21 17.21 -13.03
C ARG A 48 17.14 15.68 -13.12
N ILE A 49 16.10 15.08 -12.54
CA ILE A 49 15.85 13.64 -12.63
C ILE A 49 15.76 13.19 -14.08
N ARG A 50 15.08 13.95 -14.93
CA ARG A 50 14.99 13.65 -16.36
C ARG A 50 16.38 13.60 -16.99
N ALA A 51 17.21 14.61 -16.76
CA ALA A 51 18.57 14.65 -17.27
C ALA A 51 19.44 13.48 -16.75
N LEU A 52 19.32 13.13 -15.47
CA LEU A 52 20.04 11.98 -14.89
C LEU A 52 19.58 10.64 -15.48
N THR A 53 18.29 10.53 -15.75
CA THR A 53 17.70 9.35 -16.39
C THR A 53 18.21 9.18 -17.82
N ASP A 54 18.24 10.26 -18.59
CA ASP A 54 18.75 10.26 -19.97
C ASP A 54 20.26 9.96 -19.99
N LEU A 55 21.03 10.51 -19.06
CA LEU A 55 22.46 10.21 -18.89
C LEU A 55 22.72 8.73 -18.55
N PHE A 56 21.98 8.20 -17.58
CA PHE A 56 22.10 6.79 -17.19
C PHE A 56 21.69 5.87 -18.33
N GLY A 57 20.65 6.23 -19.08
CA GLY A 57 20.20 5.48 -20.24
C GLY A 57 21.21 5.49 -21.38
N ALA A 58 21.88 6.62 -21.62
CA ALA A 58 22.97 6.71 -22.59
C ALA A 58 24.18 5.82 -22.19
N GLY A 59 24.49 5.73 -20.90
CA GLY A 59 25.61 4.93 -20.40
C GLY A 59 25.34 3.42 -20.33
N THR A 60 24.09 3.01 -20.09
CA THR A 60 23.72 1.60 -19.87
C THR A 60 22.95 0.96 -21.02
N GLY A 61 22.49 1.76 -21.99
CA GLY A 61 21.54 1.35 -23.02
C GLY A 61 20.10 1.17 -22.52
N SER A 62 19.85 1.37 -21.22
CA SER A 62 18.50 1.27 -20.64
C SER A 62 17.67 2.50 -20.99
N ARG A 63 16.35 2.34 -21.15
CA ARG A 63 15.43 3.46 -21.39
C ARG A 63 14.32 3.44 -20.36
N VAL A 64 14.15 4.56 -19.66
CA VAL A 64 12.96 4.75 -18.82
C VAL A 64 11.73 4.80 -19.70
N ASN A 65 10.73 4.00 -19.31
CA ASN A 65 9.47 3.94 -20.01
C ASN A 65 8.59 5.12 -19.59
N MET A 66 8.70 6.23 -20.31
CA MET A 66 7.93 7.46 -20.03
C MET A 66 6.42 7.27 -20.11
N ALA A 67 5.94 6.28 -20.88
CA ALA A 67 4.51 5.97 -20.93
C ALA A 67 4.01 5.28 -19.65
N LYS A 68 4.91 4.67 -18.87
CA LYS A 68 4.61 4.05 -17.57
C LYS A 68 5.03 4.92 -16.38
N SER A 69 5.96 5.85 -16.59
CA SER A 69 6.40 6.80 -15.57
C SER A 69 5.40 7.96 -15.44
N SER A 70 5.03 8.27 -14.21
CA SER A 70 4.07 9.32 -13.91
C SER A 70 4.43 10.04 -12.62
N VAL A 71 3.92 11.26 -12.47
CA VAL A 71 4.16 12.11 -11.31
C VAL A 71 2.85 12.38 -10.57
N LEU A 72 2.91 12.29 -9.24
CA LEU A 72 1.82 12.68 -8.36
C LEU A 72 2.25 13.90 -7.56
N PHE A 73 1.52 15.00 -7.74
CA PHE A 73 1.68 16.19 -6.92
C PHE A 73 0.85 16.07 -5.63
N CYS A 74 1.47 16.41 -4.51
CA CYS A 74 0.90 16.29 -3.17
C CYS A 74 1.08 17.60 -2.38
N GLY A 75 0.31 17.78 -1.31
CA GLY A 75 0.44 18.94 -0.43
C GLY A 75 0.05 20.25 -1.10
N SER A 76 0.91 21.26 -1.00
CA SER A 76 0.66 22.59 -1.60
C SER A 76 0.59 22.57 -3.13
N TRP A 77 1.09 21.54 -3.79
CA TRP A 77 1.09 21.43 -5.26
C TRP A 77 -0.17 20.77 -5.83
N THR A 78 -1.18 20.50 -5.01
CA THR A 78 -2.45 19.94 -5.50
C THR A 78 -3.30 20.97 -6.22
N GLU A 79 -3.07 22.26 -5.95
CA GLU A 79 -3.86 23.38 -6.50
C GLU A 79 -3.09 24.15 -7.58
N ASP A 80 -1.76 24.09 -7.54
CA ASP A 80 -0.86 24.66 -8.56
C ASP A 80 0.13 23.58 -9.01
N ILE A 81 -0.25 22.92 -10.12
CA ILE A 81 0.55 21.86 -10.73
C ILE A 81 1.68 22.55 -11.52
N GLY A 82 2.89 22.55 -10.96
CA GLY A 82 4.07 23.06 -11.64
C GLY A 82 4.48 22.20 -12.85
N ASP A 83 5.62 22.54 -13.46
CA ASP A 83 6.20 21.77 -14.56
C ASP A 83 6.41 20.29 -14.15
N SER A 84 5.82 19.37 -14.90
CA SER A 84 5.94 17.94 -14.65
C SER A 84 7.27 17.35 -15.13
N GLY A 85 8.15 18.15 -15.74
CA GLY A 85 9.42 17.69 -16.28
C GLY A 85 9.26 16.69 -17.42
N GLY A 86 8.12 16.74 -18.11
CA GLY A 86 7.77 15.80 -19.19
C GLY A 86 7.19 14.46 -18.72
N PHE A 87 6.94 14.27 -17.42
CA PHE A 87 6.22 13.11 -16.91
C PHE A 87 4.70 13.31 -17.00
N ALA A 88 3.95 12.24 -17.24
CA ALA A 88 2.49 12.28 -17.20
C ALA A 88 2.00 12.49 -15.76
N VAL A 89 1.04 13.39 -15.55
CA VAL A 89 0.47 13.62 -14.22
C VAL A 89 -0.57 12.54 -13.90
N CYS A 90 -0.50 11.95 -12.70
CA CYS A 90 -1.44 10.93 -12.27
C CYS A 90 -2.82 11.50 -11.96
N GLU A 91 -3.84 11.15 -12.74
CA GLU A 91 -5.25 11.49 -12.42
C GLU A 91 -5.86 10.50 -11.41
N GLY A 92 -5.48 9.22 -11.47
CA GLY A 92 -6.08 8.13 -10.68
C GLY A 92 -5.31 7.70 -9.43
N GLY A 93 -4.28 8.47 -9.05
CA GLY A 93 -3.32 8.12 -7.99
C GLY A 93 -2.15 7.28 -8.48
N LEU A 94 -1.03 7.36 -7.76
CA LEU A 94 0.22 6.65 -8.03
C LEU A 94 0.27 5.34 -7.24
N GLN A 95 0.55 4.22 -7.90
CA GLN A 95 0.68 2.93 -7.23
C GLN A 95 2.14 2.63 -6.89
N ILE A 96 2.43 2.42 -5.60
CA ILE A 96 3.75 2.03 -5.09
C ILE A 96 3.57 0.73 -4.30
N LEU A 97 4.27 -0.34 -4.69
CA LEU A 97 4.25 -1.65 -3.99
C LEU A 97 2.83 -2.19 -3.70
N GLY A 98 1.91 -1.99 -4.64
CA GLY A 98 0.51 -2.45 -4.52
C GLY A 98 -0.36 -1.64 -3.56
N VAL A 99 0.10 -0.46 -3.12
CA VAL A 99 -0.69 0.55 -2.40
C VAL A 99 -0.82 1.78 -3.29
N ARG A 100 -2.03 2.34 -3.39
CA ARG A 100 -2.26 3.54 -4.19
C ARG A 100 -2.20 4.79 -3.33
N PHE A 101 -1.56 5.82 -3.85
CA PHE A 101 -1.39 7.11 -3.20
C PHE A 101 -2.08 8.17 -4.06
N TRP A 102 -2.83 9.04 -3.40
CA TRP A 102 -3.52 10.17 -4.00
C TRP A 102 -3.04 11.45 -3.30
N ALA A 103 -3.38 12.59 -3.89
CA ALA A 103 -3.19 13.89 -3.25
C ALA A 103 -3.84 13.95 -1.85
N ARG A 104 -5.03 13.34 -1.69
CA ARG A 104 -5.79 13.30 -0.43
C ARG A 104 -6.55 11.97 -0.28
N GLY A 105 -6.85 11.58 0.95
CA GLY A 105 -7.77 10.46 1.23
C GLY A 105 -7.21 9.05 1.01
N CYS A 106 -5.88 8.88 0.95
CA CYS A 106 -5.24 7.59 0.62
C CYS A 106 -5.69 6.45 1.54
N ALA A 107 -5.73 6.68 2.84
CA ALA A 107 -6.07 5.64 3.81
C ALA A 107 -7.48 5.08 3.56
N ALA A 108 -8.48 5.97 3.45
CA ALA A 108 -9.88 5.56 3.27
C ALA A 108 -10.07 4.75 1.98
N GLN A 109 -9.56 5.25 0.85
CA GLN A 109 -9.71 4.60 -0.46
C GLN A 109 -9.03 3.23 -0.51
N ASN A 110 -7.80 3.11 0.02
CA ASN A 110 -7.13 1.80 0.08
C ASN A 110 -7.86 0.82 1.00
N TRP A 111 -8.36 1.27 2.15
CA TRP A 111 -9.10 0.41 3.06
C TRP A 111 -10.42 -0.06 2.45
N GLU A 112 -11.14 0.79 1.72
CA GLU A 112 -12.36 0.39 1.00
C GLU A 112 -12.07 -0.64 -0.10
N ALA A 113 -11.04 -0.41 -0.92
CA ALA A 113 -10.59 -1.38 -1.92
C ALA A 113 -10.18 -2.72 -1.27
N ARG A 114 -9.46 -2.66 -0.14
CA ARG A 114 -9.03 -3.86 0.60
C ARG A 114 -10.22 -4.62 1.19
N LEU A 115 -11.22 -3.92 1.73
CA LEU A 115 -12.46 -4.53 2.22
C LEU A 115 -13.23 -5.22 1.09
N ALA A 116 -13.31 -4.62 -0.11
CA ALA A 116 -13.92 -5.24 -1.27
C ALA A 116 -13.19 -6.53 -1.68
N LEU A 117 -11.85 -6.50 -1.70
CA LEU A 117 -11.04 -7.69 -1.98
C LEU A 117 -11.27 -8.79 -0.93
N VAL A 118 -11.29 -8.45 0.36
CA VAL A 118 -11.58 -9.41 1.45
C VAL A 118 -12.95 -10.05 1.26
N ARG A 119 -13.99 -9.26 0.96
CA ARG A 119 -15.35 -9.78 0.70
C ARG A 119 -15.37 -10.72 -0.50
N SER A 120 -14.69 -10.38 -1.59
CA SER A 120 -14.57 -11.23 -2.77
C SER A 120 -13.87 -12.56 -2.46
N ARG A 121 -12.74 -12.52 -1.75
CA ARG A 121 -12.01 -13.72 -1.32
C ARG A 121 -12.87 -14.59 -0.42
N LEU A 122 -13.49 -14.01 0.60
CA LEU A 122 -14.40 -14.74 1.49
C LEU A 122 -15.56 -15.35 0.72
N GLY A 123 -16.20 -14.62 -0.19
CA GLY A 123 -17.28 -15.16 -1.03
C GLY A 123 -16.83 -16.36 -1.87
N MET A 124 -15.62 -16.31 -2.46
CA MET A 124 -15.04 -17.43 -3.18
C MET A 124 -14.83 -18.65 -2.27
N TRP A 125 -14.28 -18.45 -1.08
CA TRP A 125 -14.01 -19.53 -0.13
C TRP A 125 -15.27 -20.08 0.54
N SER A 126 -16.32 -19.26 0.72
CA SER A 126 -17.61 -19.68 1.26
C SER A 126 -18.31 -20.71 0.38
N ARG A 127 -18.01 -20.73 -0.92
CA ARG A 127 -18.56 -21.74 -1.85
C ARG A 127 -17.93 -23.12 -1.68
N ARG A 128 -16.81 -23.22 -0.95
CA ARG A 128 -16.18 -24.48 -0.60
C ARG A 128 -16.79 -24.98 0.71
N GLN A 129 -17.15 -26.26 0.78
CA GLN A 129 -17.65 -26.87 2.01
C GLN A 129 -16.49 -27.12 2.98
N LEU A 130 -16.08 -26.08 3.69
CA LEU A 130 -14.98 -26.13 4.65
C LEU A 130 -15.49 -26.38 6.07
N SER A 131 -14.77 -27.19 6.83
CA SER A 131 -14.90 -27.26 8.28
C SER A 131 -14.56 -25.91 8.93
N LEU A 132 -14.98 -25.70 10.18
CA LEU A 132 -14.63 -24.48 10.93
C LEU A 132 -13.11 -24.28 10.97
N THR A 133 -12.35 -25.33 11.24
CA THR A 133 -10.88 -25.34 11.22
C THR A 133 -10.33 -24.92 9.86
N GLY A 134 -10.89 -25.46 8.77
CA GLY A 134 -10.52 -25.06 7.41
C GLY A 134 -10.79 -23.58 7.12
N LYS A 135 -11.91 -23.04 7.62
CA LYS A 135 -12.22 -21.61 7.50
C LYS A 135 -11.25 -20.74 8.31
N VAL A 136 -10.87 -21.16 9.51
CA VAL A 136 -9.86 -20.45 10.31
C VAL A 136 -8.51 -20.42 9.59
N VAL A 137 -8.10 -21.53 8.96
CA VAL A 137 -6.89 -21.57 8.13
C VAL A 137 -6.98 -20.56 6.98
N VAL A 138 -8.10 -20.49 6.26
CA VAL A 138 -8.31 -19.50 5.19
C VAL A 138 -8.16 -18.05 5.70
N VAL A 139 -8.73 -17.73 6.86
CA VAL A 139 -8.60 -16.38 7.44
C VAL A 139 -7.12 -16.07 7.73
N ARG A 140 -6.39 -17.00 8.32
CA ARG A 140 -4.97 -16.82 8.68
C ARG A 140 -4.04 -16.75 7.48
N SER A 141 -4.23 -17.62 6.47
CA SER A 141 -3.29 -17.73 5.35
C SER A 141 -3.63 -16.80 4.18
N VAL A 142 -4.89 -16.40 4.03
CA VAL A 142 -5.34 -15.57 2.90
C VAL A 142 -5.61 -14.14 3.33
N LEU A 143 -6.39 -13.93 4.39
CA LEU A 143 -6.83 -12.58 4.74
C LEU A 143 -5.78 -11.82 5.54
N LEU A 144 -5.17 -12.46 6.54
CA LEU A 144 -4.24 -11.78 7.43
C LEU A 144 -3.06 -11.12 6.67
N PRO A 145 -2.40 -11.78 5.70
CA PRO A 145 -1.33 -11.14 4.93
C PRO A 145 -1.82 -9.92 4.14
N LEU A 146 -3.02 -9.99 3.54
CA LEU A 146 -3.60 -8.87 2.79
C LEU A 146 -3.89 -7.66 3.69
N LEU A 147 -4.32 -7.90 4.92
CA LEU A 147 -4.63 -6.86 5.90
C LEU A 147 -3.37 -6.27 6.50
N LEU A 148 -2.40 -7.11 6.88
CA LEU A 148 -1.13 -6.68 7.45
C LEU A 148 -0.34 -5.82 6.48
N HIS A 149 -0.30 -6.19 5.20
CA HIS A 149 0.36 -5.38 4.16
C HIS A 149 -0.14 -3.93 4.14
N LEU A 150 -1.47 -3.74 4.20
CA LEU A 150 -2.02 -2.39 4.21
C LEU A 150 -1.90 -1.70 5.58
N ALA A 151 -2.05 -2.47 6.67
CA ALA A 151 -1.95 -1.94 8.04
C ALA A 151 -0.54 -1.43 8.38
N TYR A 152 0.49 -1.95 7.72
CA TYR A 152 1.87 -1.44 7.83
C TYR A 152 2.01 -0.02 7.26
N VAL A 153 1.17 0.36 6.29
CA VAL A 153 1.23 1.68 5.63
C VAL A 153 0.22 2.67 6.23
N PHE A 154 -1.01 2.21 6.49
CA PHE A 154 -2.06 3.05 7.06
C PHE A 154 -2.64 2.42 8.33
N PRO A 155 -2.83 3.19 9.41
CA PRO A 155 -3.54 2.72 10.59
C PRO A 155 -4.92 2.16 10.21
N VAL A 156 -5.34 1.09 10.89
CA VAL A 156 -6.63 0.44 10.62
C VAL A 156 -7.76 1.33 11.16
N PRO A 157 -8.65 1.90 10.33
CA PRO A 157 -9.73 2.74 10.81
C PRO A 157 -10.81 1.89 11.51
N ALA A 158 -11.47 2.46 12.50
CA ALA A 158 -12.51 1.77 13.28
C ALA A 158 -13.61 1.15 12.40
N ARG A 159 -14.03 1.87 11.34
CA ARG A 159 -15.00 1.38 10.34
C ARG A 159 -14.51 0.13 9.61
N ALA A 160 -13.23 0.08 9.23
CA ALA A 160 -12.65 -1.10 8.58
C ALA A 160 -12.54 -2.26 9.57
N LYS A 161 -12.08 -2.03 10.80
CA LYS A 161 -12.03 -3.05 11.85
C LYS A 161 -13.41 -3.69 12.04
N LEU A 162 -14.46 -2.89 12.22
CA LEU A 162 -15.83 -3.37 12.38
C LEU A 162 -16.32 -4.17 11.15
N ALA A 163 -16.04 -3.68 9.94
CA ALA A 163 -16.43 -4.36 8.70
C ALA A 163 -15.71 -5.70 8.53
N LEU A 164 -14.41 -5.77 8.87
CA LEU A 164 -13.62 -6.99 8.84
C LEU A 164 -14.13 -8.02 9.84
N THR A 165 -14.36 -7.62 11.09
CA THR A 165 -14.90 -8.51 12.13
C THR A 165 -16.23 -9.11 11.69
N ARG A 166 -17.15 -8.29 11.15
CA ARG A 166 -18.44 -8.77 10.63
C ARG A 166 -18.28 -9.73 9.46
N ALA A 167 -17.37 -9.44 8.53
CA ALA A 167 -17.13 -10.29 7.36
C ALA A 167 -16.55 -11.66 7.74
N VAL A 168 -15.53 -11.67 8.62
CA VAL A 168 -14.92 -12.89 9.13
C VAL A 168 -15.92 -13.71 9.93
N PHE A 169 -16.68 -13.08 10.82
CA PHE A 169 -17.71 -13.77 11.61
C PHE A 169 -18.75 -14.45 10.72
N ARG A 170 -19.27 -13.74 9.72
CA ARG A 170 -20.22 -14.30 8.76
C ARG A 170 -19.64 -15.48 7.99
N PHE A 171 -18.36 -15.41 7.60
CA PHE A 171 -17.67 -16.50 6.91
C PHE A 171 -17.56 -17.75 7.79
N LEU A 172 -17.07 -17.60 9.03
CA LEU A 172 -16.90 -18.70 9.97
C LEU A 172 -18.23 -19.43 10.23
N TRP A 173 -19.29 -18.68 10.52
CA TRP A 173 -20.57 -19.24 10.93
C TRP A 173 -21.60 -19.44 9.83
N GLY A 174 -21.28 -19.06 8.59
CA GLY A 174 -22.18 -19.26 7.45
C GLY A 174 -23.54 -18.56 7.59
N GLY A 175 -23.63 -17.51 8.42
CA GLY A 175 -24.89 -16.81 8.70
C GLY A 175 -25.84 -17.50 9.69
N ARG A 176 -25.44 -18.58 10.37
CA ARG A 176 -26.22 -19.22 11.44
C ARG A 176 -25.98 -18.54 12.80
N TYR A 177 -26.98 -18.61 13.68
CA TYR A 177 -26.94 -18.06 15.05
C TYR A 177 -25.91 -18.79 15.94
N GLU A 178 -25.39 -18.06 16.92
CA GLU A 178 -24.40 -18.50 17.92
C GLU A 178 -24.86 -19.75 18.69
N TYR A 179 -23.96 -20.73 18.86
CA TYR A 179 -24.00 -21.64 20.02
C TYR A 179 -23.08 -21.14 21.15
N VAL A 180 -22.29 -20.09 20.93
CA VAL A 180 -21.29 -19.56 21.87
C VAL A 180 -21.24 -18.04 21.77
N SER A 181 -21.41 -17.35 22.91
CA SER A 181 -21.46 -15.89 22.97
C SER A 181 -20.12 -15.25 22.54
N ARG A 182 -20.18 -14.02 22.03
CA ARG A 182 -18.98 -13.24 21.62
C ARG A 182 -17.95 -13.05 22.74
N GLU A 183 -18.36 -13.13 23.99
CA GLU A 183 -17.50 -13.00 25.17
C GLU A 183 -16.58 -14.22 25.35
N LEU A 184 -17.06 -15.43 25.02
CA LEU A 184 -16.29 -16.67 25.11
C LEU A 184 -15.17 -16.77 24.05
N MET A 185 -15.28 -16.02 22.95
CA MET A 185 -14.30 -16.05 21.85
C MET A 185 -13.00 -15.25 22.17
N TYR A 186 -13.09 -14.31 23.11
CA TYR A 186 -11.95 -13.51 23.61
C TYR A 186 -11.52 -13.93 25.02
N ALA A 187 -12.21 -14.90 25.62
CA ALA A 187 -11.88 -15.38 26.95
C ALA A 187 -10.61 -16.25 26.93
N PRO A 188 -9.71 -16.11 27.93
CA PRO A 188 -8.60 -17.03 28.08
C PRO A 188 -9.12 -18.45 28.32
N VAL A 189 -8.38 -19.45 27.82
CA VAL A 189 -8.72 -20.90 27.84
C VAL A 189 -9.15 -21.39 29.24
N VAL A 190 -8.67 -20.73 30.28
CA VAL A 190 -8.97 -21.03 31.69
C VAL A 190 -10.46 -20.80 32.06
N ALA A 191 -11.22 -20.04 31.25
CA ALA A 191 -12.63 -19.72 31.50
C ALA A 191 -13.63 -20.49 30.62
N GLY A 192 -13.22 -21.61 30.00
CA GLY A 192 -14.14 -22.50 29.28
C GLY A 192 -14.41 -22.16 27.80
N GLY A 193 -13.54 -21.35 27.17
CA GLY A 193 -13.53 -21.17 25.71
C GLY A 193 -13.16 -22.48 25.01
N GLY A 194 -14.16 -23.19 24.50
CA GLY A 194 -14.02 -24.53 23.93
C GLY A 194 -13.02 -24.61 22.77
N VAL A 195 -12.00 -25.46 22.98
CA VAL A 195 -11.16 -26.02 21.93
C VAL A 195 -11.79 -27.36 21.55
N SER A 196 -12.28 -27.48 20.32
CA SER A 196 -12.50 -28.76 19.63
C SER A 196 -12.35 -28.54 18.14
#